data_AF-A0A7J4BSX0-F1
#
_entry.id   AF-A0A7J4BSX0-F1
#
_cell.length_a   1.000
_cell.length_b   1.000
_cell.length_c   1.000
_cell.angle_alpha   90.00
_cell.angle_beta   90.00
_cell.angle_gamma   90.00
#
_symmetry.space_group_name_H-M   'P 1'
#
loop_
_entity.id
_entity.type
_entity.pdbx_description
1 polymer ?
#
loop_
_entity_poly.entity_id
_entity_poly.type
_entity_poly.pdbx_seq_one_letter_code
_entity_poly.pdbx_strand_id
1 'polypeptide(L)'
;MLETKRQTHIDAVKAIAILFMVQVHTTAIASPEGVSLSHPLAILSAVIGGMAAPLFVTLSGWGVHSAVRRRLSSPNLVRWLLTRISLLVAMQV
;
A
#
# COMPACT_ATOMS: atom_id res chain seq x y z
N MET A 1 3.95 -8.95 29.06
CA MET A 1 2.99 -8.30 28.14
C MET A 1 3.70 -7.14 27.47
N LEU A 2 4.30 -7.34 26.29
CA LEU A 2 4.98 -6.25 25.58
C LEU A 2 3.90 -5.43 24.87
N GLU A 3 3.59 -4.27 25.41
CA GLU A 3 2.69 -3.31 24.79
C GLU A 3 3.35 -2.77 23.51
N THR A 4 3.17 -3.49 22.40
CA THR A 4 3.45 -2.96 21.07
C THR A 4 2.47 -1.82 20.83
N LYS A 5 2.90 -0.58 21.11
CA LYS A 5 2.12 0.63 20.87
C LYS A 5 1.67 0.66 19.41
N ARG A 6 0.43 0.23 19.18
CA ARG A 6 -0.20 0.24 17.86
C ARG A 6 -0.28 1.70 17.39
N GLN A 7 0.22 1.96 16.20
CA GLN A 7 0.18 3.31 15.64
C GLN A 7 -1.11 3.51 14.88
N THR A 8 -2.15 3.94 15.59
CA THR A 8 -3.51 4.16 15.03
C THR A 8 -3.48 5.05 13.78
N HIS A 9 -2.61 6.07 13.75
CA HIS A 9 -2.46 6.94 12.57
C HIS A 9 -1.98 6.18 11.33
N ILE A 10 -1.04 5.23 11.49
CA ILE A 10 -0.56 4.40 10.37
C ILE A 10 -1.67 3.46 9.89
N ASP A 11 -2.48 2.93 10.79
CA ASP A 11 -3.61 2.07 10.43
C ASP A 11 -4.72 2.86 9.70
N ALA A 12 -4.96 4.12 10.07
CA ALA A 12 -5.87 5.01 9.36
C ALA A 12 -5.38 5.30 7.92
N VAL A 13 -4.09 5.62 7.74
CA VAL A 13 -3.54 5.87 6.40
C VAL A 13 -3.59 4.61 5.53
N LYS A 14 -3.37 3.41 6.10
CA LYS A 14 -3.57 2.14 5.38
C LYS A 14 -5.01 1.96 4.91
N ALA A 15 -5.99 2.27 5.77
CA ALA A 15 -7.41 2.19 5.41
C ALA A 15 -7.74 3.14 4.25
N ILE A 16 -7.20 4.37 4.27
CA ILE A 16 -7.36 5.34 3.18
C ILE A 16 -6.73 4.83 1.88
N ALA A 17 -5.52 4.25 1.94
CA ALA A 17 -4.85 3.69 0.76
C ALA A 17 -5.68 2.56 0.12
N ILE A 18 -6.24 1.67 0.94
CA ILE A 18 -7.14 0.60 0.49
C ILE A 18 -8.40 1.19 -0.14
N LEU A 19 -8.99 2.22 0.47
CA LEU A 19 -10.17 2.89 -0.08
C LEU A 19 -9.90 3.48 -1.48
N PHE A 20 -8.75 4.12 -1.69
CA PHE A 20 -8.36 4.66 -3.00
C PHE A 20 -8.12 3.54 -4.03
N MET A 21 -7.55 2.41 -3.61
CA MET A 21 -7.36 1.25 -4.48
C MET A 21 -8.69 0.62 -4.90
N VAL A 22 -9.63 0.46 -3.95
CA VAL A 22 -10.97 -0.03 -4.29
C VAL A 22 -11.67 0.96 -5.21
N GLN A 23 -11.58 2.26 -4.95
CA GLN A 23 -12.17 3.28 -5.81
C GLN A 23 -11.63 3.21 -7.25
N VAL A 24 -10.32 3.15 -7.47
CA VAL A 24 -9.77 3.14 -8.84
C VAL A 24 -10.24 1.91 -9.62
N HIS A 25 -10.33 0.76 -8.97
CA HIS A 25 -10.88 -0.45 -9.59
C HIS A 25 -12.38 -0.34 -9.85
N THR A 26 -13.16 0.21 -8.92
CA THR A 26 -14.59 0.47 -9.13
C THR A 26 -14.80 1.42 -10.30
N THR A 27 -13.99 2.47 -10.43
CA THR A 27 -14.10 3.42 -11.56
C THR A 27 -13.74 2.76 -12.89
N ALA A 28 -12.81 1.81 -12.90
CA ALA A 28 -12.46 1.05 -14.09
C ALA A 28 -13.55 0.04 -14.50
N ILE A 29 -14.25 -0.56 -13.53
CA ILE A 29 -15.30 -1.56 -13.78
C ILE A 29 -16.64 -0.90 -14.13
N ALA A 30 -17.03 0.12 -13.39
CA ALA A 30 -18.32 0.80 -13.50
C ALA A 30 -18.14 2.22 -14.06
N SER A 31 -17.35 2.35 -15.14
CA SER A 31 -17.24 3.62 -15.86
C SER A 31 -18.61 3.99 -16.44
N PRO A 32 -19.22 5.13 -16.05
CA PRO A 32 -20.50 5.53 -16.60
C PRO A 32 -20.32 5.93 -18.07
N GLU A 33 -21.06 5.30 -18.97
CA GLU A 33 -21.10 5.69 -20.39
C GLU A 33 -21.68 7.11 -20.49
N GLY A 34 -20.83 8.09 -20.83
CA GLY A 34 -21.25 9.48 -21.06
C GLY A 34 -20.60 10.54 -20.15
N VAL A 35 -19.76 10.16 -19.18
CA VAL A 35 -18.99 11.16 -18.41
C VAL A 35 -17.74 11.54 -19.21
N SER A 36 -17.78 12.72 -19.84
CA SER A 36 -16.62 13.30 -20.50
C SER A 36 -15.51 13.60 -19.49
N LEU A 37 -14.25 13.42 -19.90
CA LEU A 37 -13.03 13.71 -19.10
C LEU A 37 -12.94 15.17 -18.60
N SER A 38 -13.80 16.06 -19.10
CA SER A 38 -13.95 17.44 -18.66
C SER A 38 -14.78 17.62 -17.38
N HIS A 39 -15.45 16.58 -16.88
CA HIS A 39 -16.20 16.69 -15.64
C HIS A 39 -15.25 16.77 -14.43
N PRO A 40 -15.43 17.75 -13.53
CA PRO A 40 -14.58 17.91 -12.34
C PRO A 40 -14.58 16.66 -11.45
N LEU A 41 -15.67 15.89 -11.43
CA LEU A 41 -15.75 14.63 -10.68
C LEU A 41 -14.87 13.54 -11.29
N ALA A 42 -14.74 13.48 -12.61
CA ALA A 42 -13.86 12.50 -13.28
C ALA A 42 -12.39 12.80 -12.99
N ILE A 43 -12.01 14.09 -13.01
CA ILE A 43 -10.66 14.54 -12.66
C ILE A 43 -10.36 14.23 -11.19
N LEU A 44 -11.28 14.56 -10.27
CA LEU A 44 -11.12 14.26 -8.86
C LEU A 44 -10.95 12.76 -8.62
N SER A 45 -11.78 11.95 -9.28
CA SER A 45 -11.70 10.49 -9.18
C SER A 45 -10.38 9.94 -9.70
N ALA A 46 -9.89 10.46 -10.84
CA ALA A 46 -8.60 10.08 -11.41
C ALA A 46 -7.43 10.45 -10.48
N VAL A 47 -7.46 11.63 -9.85
CA VAL A 47 -6.44 12.05 -8.89
C VAL A 47 -6.45 11.14 -7.66
N ILE A 48 -7.63 10.83 -7.10
CA ILE A 48 -7.75 9.93 -5.95
C ILE A 48 -7.24 8.52 -6.30
N GLY A 49 -7.65 7.98 -7.46
CA GLY A 49 -7.18 6.67 -7.92
C GLY A 49 -5.67 6.64 -8.17
N GLY A 50 -5.11 7.71 -8.77
CA GLY A 50 -3.68 7.85 -9.00
C GLY A 50 -2.84 7.90 -7.72
N MET A 51 -3.42 8.37 -6.61
CA MET A 51 -2.76 8.38 -5.29
C MET A 51 -2.70 7.00 -4.61
N ALA A 52 -3.46 6.01 -5.06
CA ALA A 52 -3.46 4.68 -4.43
C ALA A 52 -2.06 4.04 -4.47
N ALA A 53 -1.41 4.04 -5.64
CA ALA A 53 -0.09 3.46 -5.83
C ALA A 53 1.00 4.10 -4.94
N PRO A 54 1.22 5.43 -4.92
CA PRO A 54 2.25 6.03 -4.06
C PRO A 54 1.96 5.85 -2.56
N LEU A 55 0.70 5.81 -2.13
CA LEU A 55 0.35 5.50 -0.74
C LEU A 55 0.72 4.06 -0.37
N PHE A 56 0.40 3.10 -1.23
CA PHE A 56 0.78 1.70 -1.02
C PHE A 56 2.29 1.50 -0.96
N VAL A 57 3.04 2.13 -1.87
CA VAL A 57 4.52 2.08 -1.88
C VAL A 57 5.09 2.66 -0.60
N THR A 58 4.62 3.84 -0.18
CA THR A 58 5.11 4.52 1.03
C THR A 58 4.82 3.72 2.30
N LEU A 59 3.59 3.21 2.43
CA LEU A 59 3.18 2.39 3.59
C LEU A 59 3.91 1.05 3.65
N SER A 60 4.13 0.42 2.49
CA SER A 60 4.92 -0.81 2.39
C SER A 60 6.37 -0.55 2.81
N GLY A 61 6.97 0.53 2.31
CA GLY A 61 8.30 0.99 2.69
C GLY A 61 8.43 1.26 4.20
N TRP A 62 7.44 1.94 4.81
CA TRP A 62 7.39 2.15 6.25
C TRP A 62 7.31 0.84 7.04
N GLY A 63 6.52 -0.12 6.58
CA GLY A 63 6.40 -1.44 7.19
C GLY A 63 7.70 -2.23 7.15
N VAL A 64 8.39 -2.24 6.01
CA VAL A 64 9.71 -2.87 5.84
C VAL A 64 10.75 -2.17 6.70
N HIS A 65 10.83 -0.83 6.63
CA HIS A 65 11.76 -0.05 7.44
C HIS A 65 11.58 -0.33 8.94
N SER A 66 10.33 -0.32 9.43
CA SER A 66 9.99 -0.63 10.82
C SER A 66 10.32 -2.07 11.21
N ALA A 67 10.20 -3.03 10.28
CA ALA A 67 10.55 -4.43 10.50
C ALA A 67 12.06 -4.67 10.52
N VAL A 68 12.81 -3.98 9.64
CA VAL A 68 14.28 -4.01 9.56
C VAL A 68 14.88 -3.33 10.78
N ARG A 69 14.38 -2.15 11.18
CA ARG A 69 14.86 -1.41 12.36
C ARG A 69 14.76 -2.21 13.65
N ARG A 70 13.71 -3.02 13.82
CA ARG A 70 13.56 -3.94 14.95
C ARG A 70 14.54 -5.12 14.94
N ARG A 71 15.13 -5.41 13.79
CA ARG A 71 16.03 -6.55 13.55
C ARG A 71 17.46 -6.13 13.21
N LEU A 72 17.79 -4.83 13.25
CA LEU A 72 19.10 -4.30 12.88
C LEU A 72 20.24 -4.92 13.70
N SER A 73 19.97 -5.23 14.98
CA SER A 73 20.94 -5.89 15.89
C SER A 73 20.92 -7.42 15.81
N SER A 74 20.11 -8.03 14.93
CA SER A 74 20.02 -9.48 14.80
C SER A 74 20.85 -9.98 13.62
N PRO A 75 21.76 -10.95 13.80
CA PRO A 75 22.52 -11.55 12.69
C PRO A 75 21.62 -12.26 11.66
N ASN A 76 20.37 -12.58 12.03
CA ASN A 76 19.41 -13.27 11.19
C ASN A 76 18.62 -12.34 10.25
N LEU A 77 18.87 -11.03 10.27
CA LEU A 77 18.17 -10.06 9.41
C LEU A 77 18.28 -10.41 7.93
N VAL A 78 19.50 -10.72 7.47
CA VAL A 78 19.79 -11.03 6.06
C VAL A 78 19.06 -12.30 5.64
N ARG A 79 19.10 -13.35 6.46
CA ARG A 79 18.38 -14.60 6.20
C ARG A 79 16.86 -14.38 6.16
N TRP A 80 16.31 -13.60 7.09
CA TRP A 80 14.89 -13.24 7.12
C TRP A 80 14.45 -12.48 5.86
N LEU A 81 15.28 -11.53 5.40
CA LEU A 81 15.00 -10.76 4.19
C LEU A 81 15.08 -11.66 2.94
N LEU A 82 16.14 -12.48 2.85
CA LEU A 82 16.35 -13.44 1.77
C LEU A 82 15.19 -14.42 1.65
N THR A 83 14.76 -15.06 2.75
CA THR A 83 13.63 -16.02 2.69
C THR A 83 12.35 -15.36 2.14
N ARG A 84 12.07 -14.11 2.49
CA ARG A 84 10.89 -13.40 1.98
C ARG A 84 11.02 -13.03 0.51
N ILE A 85 12.17 -12.53 0.08
CA ILE A 85 12.43 -12.19 -1.32
C ILE A 85 12.42 -13.45 -2.18
N SER A 86 13.10 -14.52 -1.75
CA SER A 86 13.11 -15.81 -2.46
C SER A 86 11.71 -16.39 -2.59
N LEU A 87 10.88 -16.32 -1.55
CA LEU A 87 9.48 -16.74 -1.63
C LEU A 87 8.69 -15.91 -2.64
N LEU A 88 8.87 -14.58 -2.66
CA LEU A 88 8.18 -13.71 -3.60
C LEU A 88 8.58 -13.99 -5.06
N VAL A 89 9.88 -14.19 -5.31
CA VAL A 89 10.40 -14.53 -6.65
C VAL A 89 9.91 -15.91 -7.09
N ALA A 90 9.90 -16.89 -6.18
CA ALA A 90 9.38 -18.21 -6.48
C ALA A 90 7.89 -18.20 -6.87
N MET A 91 7.12 -17.23 -6.36
CA MET A 91 5.69 -17.08 -6.65
C MET A 91 5.39 -16.19 -7.86
N GLN A 92 6.41 -15.59 -8.50
CA GLN A 92 6.24 -14.78 -9.72
C GLN A 92 6.23 -15.63 -11.00
N VAL A 93 6.65 -16.90 -10.92
CA VAL A 93 6.66 -17.90 -12.02
C VAL A 93 5.46 -18.82 -11.87
#